data_AF-A0A3C1WSL6-F1
#
_entry.id   AF-A0A3C1WSL6-F1
#
_cell.length_a   1.000
_cell.length_b   1.000
_cell.length_c   1.000
_cell.angle_alpha   90.00
_cell.angle_beta   90.00
_cell.angle_gamma   90.00
#
_symmetry.space_group_name_H-M   'P 1'
#
loop_
_entity.id
_entity.type
_entity.pdbx_description
1 polymer ?
#
loop_
_entity_poly.entity_id
_entity_poly.type
_entity_poly.pdbx_seq_one_letter_code
_entity_poly.pdbx_strand_id
1 'polypeptide(L)' 'AIETHVADARTCCLNPATSTHRQMTDEQLAEAGIPAGLIRISCGLEDKED' A
#
# COMPACT_ATOMS: atom_id res chain seq x y z
N ALA A 1 0.23 4.49 -10.93
CA ALA A 1 -1.10 4.97 -10.52
C ALA A 1 -1.34 4.60 -9.06
N ILE A 2 -2.16 5.35 -8.32
CA ILE A 2 -2.57 4.94 -6.96
C ILE A 2 -3.70 3.93 -7.15
N GLU A 3 -3.39 2.66 -6.98
CA GLU A 3 -4.32 1.56 -7.19
C GLU A 3 -4.53 0.82 -5.87
N THR A 4 -5.77 0.48 -5.53
CA THR A 4 -6.10 -0.28 -4.32
C THR A 4 -5.91 -1.79 -4.49
N HIS A 5 -5.77 -2.26 -5.73
CA HIS A 5 -5.58 -3.65 -6.09
C HIS A 5 -4.17 -4.17 -5.74
N VAL A 6 -4.05 -5.49 -5.65
CA VAL A 6 -2.79 -6.21 -5.48
C VAL A 6 -2.61 -7.18 -6.65
N ALA A 7 -1.36 -7.50 -6.98
CA ALA A 7 -1.01 -8.48 -8.03
C ALA A 7 -1.52 -8.12 -9.44
N ASP A 8 -1.46 -6.84 -9.81
CA ASP A 8 -1.63 -6.41 -11.20
C ASP A 8 -0.32 -6.61 -11.99
N ALA A 9 -0.41 -6.70 -13.31
CA ALA A 9 0.75 -6.75 -14.20
C ALA A 9 1.58 -5.45 -14.14
N ARG A 10 0.98 -4.33 -13.71
CA ARG A 10 1.65 -3.04 -13.52
C ARG A 10 1.99 -2.80 -12.04
N THR A 11 3.20 -2.34 -11.79
CA THR A 11 3.68 -1.90 -10.49
C THR A 11 2.86 -0.70 -9.99
N CYS A 12 2.42 -0.78 -8.74
CA CYS A 12 1.67 0.29 -8.08
C CYS A 12 2.09 0.44 -6.62
N CYS A 13 1.81 1.60 -6.04
CA CYS A 13 2.05 1.87 -4.64
C CYS A 13 0.92 2.67 -3.99
N LEU A 14 0.77 2.51 -2.68
CA LEU A 14 -0.19 3.25 -1.88
C LEU A 14 0.28 3.40 -0.44
N ASN A 15 -0.29 4.37 0.26
CA ASN A 15 -0.21 4.48 1.72
C ASN A 15 -1.43 3.74 2.33
N PRO A 16 -1.24 2.62 3.05
CA PRO A 16 -2.37 1.84 3.54
C PRO A 16 -3.20 2.57 4.59
N ALA A 17 -2.56 3.38 5.45
CA ALA A 17 -3.23 4.12 6.51
C ALA A 17 -4.25 5.12 5.97
N THR A 18 -3.97 5.79 4.85
CA THR A 18 -4.88 6.79 4.26
C THR A 18 -5.80 6.24 3.16
N SER A 19 -5.60 4.98 2.75
CA SER A 19 -6.40 4.35 1.68
C SER A 19 -7.13 3.09 2.15
N THR A 20 -6.53 1.90 2.04
CA THR A 20 -7.19 0.61 2.28
C THR A 20 -7.60 0.40 3.74
N HIS A 21 -6.90 1.02 4.70
CA HIS A 21 -7.14 0.89 6.14
C HIS A 21 -7.64 2.19 6.78
N ARG A 22 -8.05 3.17 5.97
CA ARG A 22 -8.49 4.51 6.42
C ARG A 22 -9.68 4.53 7.39
N GLN A 23 -10.37 3.41 7.56
CA GLN A 23 -11.51 3.27 8.47
C GLN A 23 -11.09 2.92 9.89
N MET A 24 -9.83 2.55 10.12
CA MET A 24 -9.28 2.25 11.43
C MET A 24 -8.90 3.54 12.17
N THR A 25 -8.90 3.48 13.51
CA THR A 25 -8.33 4.56 14.34
C THR A 25 -6.81 4.50 14.34
N ASP A 26 -6.14 5.58 14.74
CA ASP A 26 -4.68 5.63 14.84
C ASP A 26 -4.12 4.55 15.77
N GLU A 27 -4.82 4.24 16.86
CA GLU A 27 -4.46 3.19 17.81
C GLU A 27 -4.55 1.79 17.17
N GLN A 28 -5.62 1.52 16.43
CA GLN A 28 -5.81 0.26 15.72
C GLN A 28 -4.78 0.10 14.59
N LEU A 29 -4.46 1.18 13.87
CA LEU A 29 -3.42 1.19 12.85
C LEU A 29 -2.05 0.88 13.44
N ALA A 30 -1.71 1.46 14.59
CA ALA A 30 -0.47 1.18 15.30
C ALA A 30 -0.39 -0.27 15.77
N GLU A 31 -1.47 -0.82 16.34
CA GLU A 31 -1.53 -2.23 16.77
C GLU A 31 -1.40 -3.20 15.59
N ALA A 32 -1.98 -2.86 14.43
CA ALA A 32 -1.86 -3.64 13.19
C ALA A 32 -0.50 -3.49 12.48
N GLY A 33 0.40 -2.64 12.98
CA GLY A 33 1.71 -2.39 12.36
C GLY A 33 1.64 -1.55 11.07
N ILE A 34 0.63 -0.69 10.94
CA ILE A 34 0.41 0.21 9.80
C ILE A 34 0.66 1.66 10.23
N PRO A 35 1.93 2.07 10.42
CA PRO A 35 2.22 3.46 10.77
C PRO A 35 1.84 4.40 9.60
N ALA A 36 1.52 5.66 9.91
CA ALA A 36 1.10 6.65 8.92
C ALA A 36 2.12 6.86 7.76
N GLY A 37 3.41 6.56 7.99
CA GLY A 37 4.46 6.64 6.98
C GLY A 37 4.66 5.37 6.14
N LEU A 38 3.89 4.31 6.36
CA LEU A 38 4.05 3.05 5.63
C LEU A 38 3.63 3.21 4.18
N ILE A 39 4.51 2.79 3.25
CA ILE A 39 4.21 2.67 1.83
C ILE A 39 4.22 1.19 1.45
N ARG A 40 3.15 0.72 0.83
CA ARG A 40 3.06 -0.62 0.26
C ARG A 40 3.25 -0.55 -1.25
N ILE A 41 4.14 -1.39 -1.77
CA ILE A 41 4.36 -1.55 -3.21
C ILE A 41 3.85 -2.93 -3.62
N SER A 42 3.06 -2.99 -4.69
CA SER A 42 2.76 -4.22 -5.41
C SER A 42 3.67 -4.26 -6.63
N CYS A 43 4.60 -5.19 -6.66
CA CYS A 43 5.48 -5.38 -7.81
C CYS A 43 4.69 -6.02 -8.96
N GLY A 44 4.73 -5.40 -10.13
CA GLY A 44 4.15 -5.92 -11.35
C GLY A 44 5.11 -6.88 -12.08
N LEU A 45 4.97 -6.94 -13.40
CA LEU A 45 5.75 -7.80 -14.29
C LEU A 45 6.71 -7.02 -15.19
N GLU A 46 7.01 -5.77 -14.84
CA GLU A 46 7.99 -4.95 -15.56
C GLU A 46 9.41 -5.52 -15.50
N ASP A 47 10.29 -5.04 -16.38
CA ASP A 47 11.71 -5.40 -16.30
C ASP A 47 12.32 -4.86 -15.00
N LYS A 48 13.30 -5.59 -14.44
CA LYS A 48 13.93 -5.22 -13.17
C LYS A 48 14.88 -4.02 -13.29
N GLU A 49 15.30 -3.67 -14.51
CA GLU A 49 16.19 -2.53 -14.80
C GLU A 49 15.42 -1.23 -15.14
N ASP A 50 14.09 -1.28 -15.24
CA ASP A 50 13.21 -0.11 -15.35
C ASP A 50 13.03 0.58 -13.98
#